data_AF-A0AAV2S7F7-F1
#
_entry.id   AF-A0AAV2S7F7-F1
#
_cell.length_a   1.000
_cell.length_b   1.000
_cell.length_c   1.000
_cell.angle_alpha   90.00
_cell.angle_beta   90.00
_cell.angle_gamma   90.00
#
_symmetry.space_group_name_H-M   'P 1'
#
loop_
_entity.id
_entity.type
_entity.pdbx_description
1 polymer ?
#
loop_
_entity_poly.entity_id
_entity_poly.type
_entity_poly.pdbx_seq_one_letter_code
_entity_poly.pdbx_strand_id
1 'polypeptide(L)'
;MMDHTASVVRFLKNKHIEAPEEWITACIQFVQGSELQGNDANVGQLCPHILVQWLLTEELGMDEIKVKKSFRISASQFYGISVAPDRSYKERQEYRILRIEMDSKNENLTNAGVTSNKWIIRHMRLILIHL
;
A
#
# COMPACT_ATOMS: atom_id res chain seq x y z
N MET A 1 -15.43 10.98 29.99
CA MET A 1 -14.50 10.88 28.85
C MET A 1 -14.62 9.50 28.27
N MET A 2 -15.05 9.36 27.01
CA MET A 2 -15.01 8.06 26.34
C MET A 2 -13.56 7.69 26.09
N ASP A 3 -13.17 6.48 26.50
CA ASP A 3 -11.84 5.95 26.21
C ASP A 3 -11.80 5.54 24.72
N HIS A 4 -11.27 6.45 23.90
CA HIS A 4 -11.10 6.24 22.47
C HIS A 4 -10.16 5.06 22.18
N THR A 5 -9.17 4.81 23.04
CA THR A 5 -8.20 3.72 22.89
C THR A 5 -8.90 2.37 23.01
N ALA A 6 -9.70 2.16 24.06
CA ALA A 6 -10.46 0.91 24.23
C ALA A 6 -11.41 0.61 23.06
N SER A 7 -12.01 1.66 22.49
CA SER A 7 -12.95 1.54 21.38
C SER A 7 -12.25 1.22 20.05
N VAL A 8 -11.10 1.85 19.78
CA VAL A 8 -10.27 1.55 18.61
C VAL A 8 -9.65 0.16 18.71
N VAL A 9 -9.19 -0.26 19.90
CA VAL A 9 -8.70 -1.62 20.15
C VAL A 9 -9.77 -2.66 19.80
N ARG A 10 -11.02 -2.43 20.24
CA ARG A 10 -12.14 -3.32 19.90
C ARG A 10 -12.41 -3.34 18.40
N PHE A 11 -12.37 -2.19 17.73
CA PHE A 11 -12.53 -2.09 16.27
C PHE A 11 -11.45 -2.89 15.52
N LEU A 12 -10.18 -2.73 15.88
CA LEU A 12 -9.07 -3.45 15.26
C LEU A 12 -9.16 -4.97 15.50
N LYS A 13 -9.52 -5.38 16.72
CA LYS A 13 -9.77 -6.80 17.04
C LYS A 13 -10.89 -7.42 16.19
N ASN A 14 -11.98 -6.68 15.97
CA ASN A 14 -13.07 -7.11 15.09
C ASN A 14 -12.63 -7.25 13.62
N LYS A 15 -11.51 -6.63 13.24
CA LYS A 15 -10.87 -6.74 11.92
C LYS A 15 -9.70 -7.73 11.91
N HIS A 16 -9.52 -8.51 12.98
CA HIS A 16 -8.40 -9.44 13.17
C HIS A 16 -7.01 -8.77 13.11
N ILE A 17 -6.94 -7.50 13.52
CA ILE A 17 -5.71 -6.74 13.63
C ILE A 17 -5.31 -6.69 15.11
N GLU A 18 -4.10 -7.17 15.42
CA GLU A 18 -3.46 -6.99 16.71
C GLU A 18 -2.44 -5.86 16.56
N ALA A 19 -2.58 -4.77 17.30
CA ALA A 19 -1.62 -3.67 17.31
C ALA A 19 -1.25 -3.35 18.76
N PRO A 20 0.01 -2.95 19.05
CA PRO A 20 0.38 -2.49 20.39
C PRO A 20 -0.46 -1.27 20.81
N GLU A 21 -0.84 -1.22 22.07
CA GLU A 21 -1.65 -0.12 22.61
C GLU A 21 -0.95 1.24 22.51
N GLU A 22 0.38 1.25 22.65
CA GLU A 22 1.24 2.43 22.46
C GLU A 22 1.15 2.97 21.03
N TRP A 23 1.15 2.08 20.03
CA TRP A 23 0.99 2.44 18.62
C TRP A 23 -0.40 3.00 18.34
N ILE A 24 -1.44 2.38 18.91
CA ILE A 24 -2.82 2.85 18.78
C ILE A 24 -2.97 4.25 19.38
N THR A 25 -2.39 4.47 20.55
CA THR A 25 -2.44 5.77 21.25
C THR A 25 -1.73 6.85 20.45
N ALA A 26 -0.55 6.56 19.91
CA ALA A 26 0.19 7.47 19.04
C ALA A 26 -0.58 7.81 17.75
N CYS A 27 -1.25 6.82 17.14
CA CYS A 27 -2.08 7.04 15.95
C CYS A 27 -3.31 7.89 16.26
N ILE A 28 -3.98 7.68 17.40
CA ILE A 28 -5.11 8.51 17.83
C ILE A 28 -4.65 9.97 17.97
N GLN A 29 -3.55 10.20 18.69
CA GLN A 29 -2.99 11.55 18.88
C GLN A 29 -2.59 12.19 17.55
N PHE A 30 -1.99 11.42 16.64
CA PHE A 30 -1.64 11.89 15.31
C PHE A 30 -2.87 12.32 14.53
N VAL A 31 -3.88 11.46 14.39
CA VAL A 31 -5.11 11.73 13.61
C VAL A 31 -5.89 12.92 14.19
N GLN A 32 -5.97 13.03 15.52
CA GLN A 32 -6.59 14.18 16.19
C GLN A 32 -5.79 15.48 16.01
N GLY A 33 -4.47 15.39 15.88
CA GLY A 33 -3.60 16.55 15.68
C GLY A 33 -3.48 17.02 14.22
N SER A 34 -3.63 16.12 13.25
CA SER A 34 -3.35 16.38 11.83
C SER A 34 -4.60 16.49 10.96
N GLU A 35 -5.52 15.52 11.05
CA GLU A 35 -6.61 15.33 10.09
C GLU A 35 -7.98 15.77 10.62
N LEU A 36 -8.17 15.70 11.93
CA LEU A 36 -9.41 16.10 12.60
C LEU A 36 -9.10 17.25 13.58
N GLN A 37 -8.90 18.46 13.07
CA GLN A 37 -8.72 19.65 13.92
C GLN A 37 -9.99 19.90 14.75
N GLY A 38 -9.99 19.38 15.98
CA GLY A 38 -11.07 19.51 16.95
C GLY A 38 -11.09 18.35 17.93
N ASN A 39 -11.18 18.65 19.23
CA ASN A 39 -11.17 17.66 20.33
C ASN A 39 -12.35 16.67 20.34
N ASP A 40 -13.26 16.73 19.35
CA ASP A 40 -14.52 15.97 19.29
C ASP A 40 -14.53 14.90 18.19
N ALA A 41 -13.36 14.40 17.78
CA ALA A 41 -13.29 13.26 16.86
C ALA A 41 -13.95 12.02 17.49
N ASN A 42 -15.11 11.62 16.97
CA ASN A 42 -15.79 10.41 17.43
C ASN A 42 -15.02 9.16 16.98
N VAL A 43 -15.14 8.05 17.71
CA VAL A 43 -14.52 6.75 17.38
C VAL A 43 -14.81 6.33 15.94
N GLY A 44 -16.03 6.59 15.45
CA GLY A 44 -16.42 6.29 14.06
C GLY A 44 -15.62 7.06 13.00
N GLN A 45 -15.09 8.23 13.33
CA GLN A 45 -14.20 9.00 12.47
C GLN A 45 -12.76 8.52 12.64
N LEU A 46 -12.30 8.22 13.85
CA LEU A 46 -10.92 7.77 14.11
C LEU A 46 -10.59 6.42 13.48
N CYS A 47 -11.52 5.45 13.54
CA CYS A 47 -11.27 4.07 13.13
C CYS A 47 -10.84 3.90 11.65
N PRO A 48 -11.48 4.56 10.66
CA PRO A 48 -11.02 4.53 9.27
C PRO A 48 -9.60 5.07 9.08
N HIS A 49 -9.26 6.20 9.70
CA HIS A 49 -7.93 6.81 9.57
C HIS A 49 -6.84 5.95 10.21
N ILE A 50 -7.12 5.36 11.38
CA ILE A 50 -6.19 4.44 12.05
C ILE A 50 -6.01 3.14 11.24
N LEU A 51 -7.05 2.65 10.59
CA LEU A 51 -6.95 1.49 9.70
C LEU A 51 -6.08 1.79 8.47
N VAL A 52 -6.21 2.98 7.88
CA VAL A 52 -5.34 3.42 6.77
C VAL A 52 -3.89 3.51 7.26
N GLN A 53 -3.65 4.12 8.42
CA GLN A 53 -2.31 4.21 8.99
C GLN A 53 -1.69 2.84 9.26
N TRP A 54 -2.49 1.86 9.71
CA TRP A 54 -2.06 0.47 9.86
C TRP A 54 -1.61 -0.14 8.53
N LEU A 55 -2.41 0.02 7.47
CA LEU A 55 -2.09 -0.51 6.13
C LEU A 55 -0.82 0.12 5.56
N LEU A 56 -0.62 1.43 5.75
CA LEU A 56 0.56 2.15 5.28
C LEU A 56 1.83 1.84 6.10
N THR A 57 1.67 1.47 7.37
CA THR A 57 2.81 1.04 8.22
C THR A 57 3.47 -0.22 7.66
N GLU A 58 2.72 -1.09 6.96
CA GLU A 58 3.27 -2.26 6.26
C GLU A 58 4.14 -1.88 5.05
N GLU A 59 3.84 -0.77 4.37
CA GLU A 59 4.61 -0.33 3.20
C GLU A 59 5.96 0.30 3.57
N LEU A 60 6.13 0.72 4.84
CA LEU A 60 7.33 1.38 5.35
C LEU A 60 8.37 0.42 5.98
N GLY A 61 8.11 -0.89 6.03
CA GLY A 61 9.12 -1.88 6.45
C GLY A 61 9.57 -1.77 7.92
N MET A 62 8.69 -1.33 8.82
CA MET A 62 8.97 -1.23 10.26
C MET A 62 8.89 -2.62 10.92
N ASP A 63 9.90 -3.46 10.69
CA ASP A 63 10.02 -4.84 11.20
C ASP A 63 10.15 -4.93 12.75
N GLU A 64 10.35 -3.81 13.45
CA GLU A 64 10.57 -3.78 14.90
C GLU A 64 9.28 -3.85 15.74
N ILE A 65 8.12 -3.56 15.14
CA ILE A 65 6.86 -3.85 15.81
C ILE A 65 6.60 -5.34 15.60
N LYS A 66 6.93 -6.16 16.61
CA LYS A 66 6.53 -7.58 16.69
C LYS A 66 5.01 -7.69 16.80
N VAL A 67 4.32 -7.31 15.74
CA VAL A 67 2.94 -7.64 15.52
C VAL A 67 2.90 -9.14 15.30
N LYS A 68 2.39 -9.89 16.28
CA LYS A 68 1.99 -11.28 16.06
C LYS A 68 0.80 -11.29 15.10
N LYS A 69 1.09 -11.16 13.82
CA LYS A 69 0.16 -11.45 12.74
C LYS A 69 -0.10 -12.95 12.72
N SER A 70 -0.99 -13.41 13.59
CA SER A 70 -1.64 -14.70 13.38
C SER A 70 -2.70 -14.53 12.29
N PHE A 71 -2.27 -14.22 11.07
CA PHE A 71 -3.11 -14.43 9.90
C PHE A 71 -3.25 -15.94 9.72
N ARG A 72 -4.13 -16.57 10.51
CA ARG A 72 -4.82 -17.75 10.02
C ARG A 72 -5.71 -17.25 8.89
N ILE A 73 -5.15 -17.25 7.68
CA ILE A 73 -5.94 -17.21 6.45
C ILE A 73 -6.71 -18.54 6.44
N SER A 74 -7.79 -18.63 7.22
CA SER A 74 -8.87 -19.50 6.85
C SER A 74 -9.32 -18.99 5.49
N ALA A 75 -9.20 -19.82 4.47
CA ALA A 75 -9.63 -19.51 3.12
C ALA A 75 -11.10 -19.06 3.12
N SER A 76 -11.34 -17.75 3.30
CA SER A 76 -12.69 -17.20 3.32
C SER A 76 -13.04 -16.87 1.88
N GLN A 77 -13.87 -17.73 1.31
CA GLN A 77 -14.58 -17.53 0.06
C GLN A 77 -15.51 -16.31 0.20
N PHE A 78 -15.00 -15.10 -0.01
CA PHE A 78 -15.85 -13.96 -0.36
C PHE A 78 -15.20 -13.15 -1.48
N TYR A 79 -15.89 -13.18 -2.61
CA TYR A 79 -15.63 -12.46 -3.86
C TYR A 79 -15.72 -10.95 -3.64
N GLY A 80 -14.85 -10.18 -4.32
CA GLY A 80 -15.07 -8.74 -4.43
C GLY A 80 -13.98 -7.90 -5.07
N ILE A 81 -12.73 -8.37 -5.13
CA ILE A 81 -11.64 -8.05 -6.08
C ILE A 81 -10.53 -9.02 -5.67
N SER A 82 -10.36 -10.10 -6.42
CA SER A 82 -9.07 -10.80 -6.41
C SER A 82 -8.14 -9.88 -7.18
N VAL A 83 -7.30 -9.09 -6.48
CA VAL A 83 -6.12 -8.55 -7.14
C VAL A 83 -5.27 -9.79 -7.38
N ALA A 84 -5.46 -10.42 -8.54
CA ALA A 84 -4.54 -11.43 -9.01
C ALA A 84 -3.15 -10.80 -8.85
N PRO A 85 -2.26 -11.37 -8.02
CA PRO A 85 -0.90 -10.87 -7.95
C PRO A 85 -0.23 -11.37 -9.23
N ASP A 86 -0.61 -10.81 -10.38
CA ASP A 86 -0.06 -11.18 -11.69
C ASP A 86 1.46 -10.99 -11.71
N ARG A 87 1.99 -10.25 -10.73
CA ARG A 87 3.41 -10.01 -10.49
C ARG A 87 3.72 -9.89 -8.99
N SER A 88 4.72 -10.65 -8.55
CA SER A 88 5.41 -10.47 -7.28
C SER A 88 5.97 -9.06 -7.12
N TYR A 89 6.25 -8.63 -5.89
CA TYR A 89 6.88 -7.33 -5.63
C TYR A 89 8.15 -7.13 -6.46
N LYS A 90 8.98 -8.18 -6.54
CA LYS A 90 10.22 -8.18 -7.33
C LYS A 90 9.94 -7.93 -8.82
N GLU A 91 8.97 -8.63 -9.41
CA GLU A 91 8.59 -8.44 -10.81
C GLU A 91 8.02 -7.03 -11.09
N ARG A 92 7.39 -6.40 -10.10
CA ARG A 92 6.95 -4.99 -10.24
C ARG A 92 8.14 -4.04 -10.27
N GLN A 93 9.14 -4.26 -9.41
CA GLN A 93 10.36 -3.45 -9.41
C GLN A 93 11.14 -3.61 -10.73
N GLU A 94 11.31 -4.85 -11.18
CA GLU A 94 11.94 -5.15 -12.48
C GLU A 94 11.20 -4.48 -13.64
N TYR A 95 9.86 -4.50 -13.63
CA TYR A 95 9.07 -3.84 -14.66
C TYR A 95 9.22 -2.32 -14.64
N ARG A 96 9.28 -1.70 -13.45
CA ARG A 96 9.51 -0.25 -13.32
C ARG A 96 10.87 0.15 -13.90
N ILE A 97 11.91 -0.63 -13.64
CA ILE A 97 13.25 -0.41 -14.21
C ILE A 97 13.20 -0.49 -15.74
N LEU A 98 12.59 -1.55 -16.28
CA LEU A 98 12.43 -1.71 -17.73
C LEU A 98 11.63 -0.57 -18.36
N ARG A 99 10.65 -0.01 -17.63
CA ARG A 99 9.83 1.11 -18.11
C ARG A 99 10.65 2.38 -18.26
N ILE A 100 11.45 2.72 -17.26
CA ILE A 100 12.34 3.89 -17.31
C ILE A 100 13.32 3.75 -18.48
N GLU A 101 13.91 2.56 -18.67
CA GLU A 101 14.81 2.30 -19.79
C GLU A 101 14.11 2.38 -21.16
N MET A 102 12.88 1.86 -21.26
CA MET A 102 12.04 1.95 -22.46
C MET A 102 11.80 3.40 -22.87
N ASP A 103 11.39 4.22 -21.91
CA ASP A 103 11.02 5.61 -22.14
C ASP A 103 12.26 6.41 -22.60
N SER A 104 13.41 6.21 -21.95
CA SER A 104 14.69 6.80 -22.37
C SER A 104 15.10 6.39 -23.79
N LYS A 105 15.00 5.09 -24.14
CA LYS A 105 15.34 4.61 -25.48
C LYS A 105 14.40 5.15 -26.56
N ASN A 106 13.11 5.30 -26.25
CA ASN A 106 12.12 5.89 -27.16
C ASN A 106 12.33 7.40 -27.35
N GLU A 107 12.72 8.11 -26.29
CA GLU A 107 13.11 9.51 -26.39
C GLU A 107 14.33 9.68 -27.30
N ASN A 108 15.35 8.82 -27.17
CA ASN A 108 16.51 8.81 -28.07
C ASN A 108 16.13 8.56 -29.53
N LEU A 109 15.22 7.61 -29.81
CA LEU A 109 14.71 7.37 -31.16
C LEU A 109 13.97 8.60 -31.71
N THR A 110 13.14 9.22 -30.88
CA THR A 110 12.39 10.43 -31.25
C THR A 110 13.34 11.59 -31.56
N ASN A 111 14.36 11.80 -30.72
CA ASN A 111 15.39 12.82 -30.92
C ASN A 111 16.26 12.57 -32.15
N ALA A 112 16.46 11.29 -32.52
CA ALA A 112 17.13 10.89 -33.75
C ALA A 112 16.22 10.95 -35.00
N GLY A 113 14.95 11.36 -34.86
CA GLY A 113 13.98 11.41 -35.95
C GLY A 113 13.50 10.05 -36.44
N VAL A 114 13.75 8.97 -35.68
CA VAL A 114 13.34 7.60 -36.03
C VAL A 114 11.93 7.35 -35.49
N THR A 115 10.94 7.44 -36.37
CA THR A 115 9.51 7.22 -36.04
C THR A 115 9.00 5.83 -36.40
N SER A 116 9.77 5.07 -37.18
CA SER A 116 9.38 3.74 -37.67
C SER A 116 9.64 2.62 -36.67
N ASN A 117 10.38 2.89 -35.59
CA ASN A 117 10.72 1.90 -34.58
C ASN A 117 10.29 2.38 -33.19
N LYS A 118 9.94 1.44 -32.31
CA LYS A 118 9.59 1.71 -30.92
C LYS A 118 10.03 0.59 -29.99
N TRP A 119 10.61 0.93 -28.86
CA TRP A 119 10.86 -0.02 -27.79
C TRP A 119 9.58 -0.27 -26.99
N ILE A 120 9.27 -1.54 -26.78
CA ILE A 120 8.16 -2.00 -25.94
C ILE A 120 8.66 -3.03 -24.92
N ILE A 121 7.92 -3.20 -23.82
CA ILE A 121 8.15 -4.27 -22.87
C ILE A 121 7.24 -5.44 -23.21
N ARG A 122 7.83 -6.62 -23.42
CA ARG A 122 7.10 -7.88 -23.65
C ARG A 122 7.82 -9.01 -22.93
N HIS A 123 7.08 -9.85 -22.19
CA HIS A 123 7.64 -10.94 -21.38
C HIS A 123 8.82 -10.50 -20.48
N MET A 124 8.68 -9.35 -19.78
CA MET A 124 9.72 -8.78 -18.91
C MET A 124 11.06 -8.50 -19.61
N ARG A 125 11.02 -8.16 -20.90
CA ARG A 125 12.19 -7.78 -21.70
C ARG A 125 11.85 -6.62 -22.61
N LEU A 126 12.85 -5.78 -22.91
CA LEU A 126 12.74 -4.75 -23.93
C LEU A 126 12.94 -5.34 -25.32
N ILE A 127 12.02 -5.02 -26.22
CA ILE A 127 12.07 -5.46 -27.61
C ILE A 127 11.82 -4.23 -28.49
N LEU A 128 12.63 -4.09 -29.54
CA LEU A 128 12.40 -3.09 -30.59
C LEU A 128 11.39 -3.66 -31.59
N ILE A 129 10.30 -2.95 -31.82
CA ILE A 129 9.32 -3.28 -32.85
C ILE A 129 9.35 -2.24 -33.95
N HIS A 130 8.98 -2.66 -35.16
CA HIS A 130 8.67 -1.76 -36.27
C HIS A 130 7.19 -1.41 -36.21
N LEU A 131 6.84 -0.14 -36.39
CA LEU A 131 5.48 0.38 -36.36
C LEU A 131 4.80 0.32 -37.73
#